data_AF-A0A914WRD2-F1
#
_entry.id   AF-A0A914WRD2-F1
#
_cell.length_a   1.000
_cell.length_b   1.000
_cell.length_c   1.000
_cell.angle_alpha   90.00
_cell.angle_beta   90.00
_cell.angle_gamma   90.00
#
_symmetry.space_group_name_H-M   'P 1'
#
loop_
_entity.id
_entity.type
_entity.pdbx_description
1 polymer ?
#
loop_
_entity_poly.entity_id
_entity_poly.type
_entity_poly.pdbx_seq_one_letter_code
_entity_poly.pdbx_strand_id
1 'polypeptide(L)'
;MSRVFRIGYVEESEAPFTYSCFLNRKRPCKPGISGEIWTEIAKQLNLTLEFHKADLYGGYEPEANGKFEGILGLIQDDIIDATLSFQSLRPVRFQYLNYTEPALTYESGLVIGELFETIPQIQVQVFDWFVVSLLMLSLLLLWIYSRLWHKFRRKAALPPDNLASCLRDES
;
A
#
# COMPACT_ATOMS: atom_id res chain seq x y z
N MET A 1 -28.81 35.97 -1.62
CA MET A 1 -28.12 35.19 -2.69
C MET A 1 -26.82 34.69 -2.11
N SER A 2 -26.54 33.39 -2.17
CA SER A 2 -25.24 32.85 -1.73
C SER A 2 -24.15 33.34 -2.68
N ARG A 3 -22.98 33.70 -2.14
CA ARG A 3 -21.81 34.04 -2.95
C ARG A 3 -21.23 32.75 -3.53
N VAL A 4 -20.97 32.73 -4.83
CA VAL A 4 -20.22 31.64 -5.48
C VAL A 4 -18.75 31.79 -5.11
N PHE A 5 -18.12 30.71 -4.67
CA PHE A 5 -16.73 30.64 -4.28
C PHE A 5 -16.04 29.54 -5.08
N ARG A 6 -15.11 29.94 -5.94
CA ARG A 6 -14.45 29.12 -6.95
C ARG A 6 -13.18 28.52 -6.37
N ILE A 7 -13.11 27.20 -6.35
CA ILE A 7 -12.03 26.44 -5.76
C ILE A 7 -11.32 25.67 -6.86
N GLY A 8 -10.05 25.96 -7.07
CA GLY A 8 -9.20 25.10 -7.90
C GLY A 8 -8.82 23.82 -7.18
N TYR A 9 -8.61 22.73 -7.89
CA TYR A 9 -7.91 21.54 -7.38
C TYR A 9 -7.05 20.88 -8.47
N VAL A 10 -6.06 20.11 -8.03
CA VAL A 10 -5.30 19.17 -8.89
C VAL A 10 -5.71 17.77 -8.45
N GLU A 11 -5.94 16.87 -9.42
CA GLU A 11 -6.34 15.50 -9.11
C GLU A 11 -5.12 14.67 -8.70
N GLU A 12 -5.10 14.20 -7.45
CA GLU A 12 -4.05 13.31 -6.94
C GLU A 12 -4.57 11.87 -6.95
N SER A 13 -3.85 10.98 -7.63
CA SER A 13 -4.21 9.56 -7.73
C SER A 13 -3.94 8.75 -6.46
N GLU A 14 -3.03 9.22 -5.60
CA GLU A 14 -2.44 8.40 -4.54
C GLU A 14 -2.72 8.89 -3.11
N ALA A 15 -3.32 10.07 -2.94
CA ALA A 15 -3.41 10.69 -1.63
C ALA A 15 -4.88 10.87 -1.15
N PRO A 16 -5.16 10.73 0.16
CA PRO A 16 -6.51 10.81 0.73
C PRO A 16 -7.11 12.24 0.74
N PHE A 17 -6.45 13.19 0.09
CA PHE A 17 -6.67 14.61 0.30
C PHE A 17 -7.56 15.24 -0.78
N THR A 18 -7.41 14.79 -2.03
CA THR A 18 -8.15 15.28 -3.19
C THR A 18 -8.75 14.09 -3.93
N TYR A 19 -9.86 13.53 -3.42
CA TYR A 19 -10.60 12.56 -4.23
C TYR A 19 -11.34 13.26 -5.37
N SER A 20 -11.33 12.64 -6.55
CA SER A 20 -11.97 13.09 -7.81
C SER A 20 -13.50 13.15 -7.80
N CYS A 21 -14.08 13.02 -6.61
CA CYS A 21 -15.49 12.86 -6.37
C CYS A 21 -16.36 14.05 -6.76
N PHE A 22 -15.76 15.21 -6.89
CA PHE A 22 -16.48 16.43 -7.22
C PHE A 22 -17.02 16.44 -8.66
N LEU A 23 -16.47 15.63 -9.57
CA LEU A 23 -16.89 15.62 -10.97
C LEU A 23 -17.96 14.58 -11.31
N ASN A 24 -18.11 13.51 -10.54
CA ASN A 24 -18.97 12.37 -10.92
C ASN A 24 -20.08 12.11 -9.91
N ARG A 25 -21.15 12.92 -9.98
CA ARG A 25 -22.38 12.76 -9.17
C ARG A 25 -23.04 11.38 -9.25
N LYS A 26 -22.65 10.54 -10.21
CA LYS A 26 -23.26 9.21 -10.44
C LYS A 26 -22.74 8.11 -9.51
N ARG A 27 -21.68 8.34 -8.74
CA ARG A 27 -21.21 7.36 -7.74
C ARG A 27 -21.07 8.04 -6.37
N PRO A 28 -21.52 7.40 -5.29
CA PRO A 28 -21.21 7.86 -3.95
C PRO A 28 -19.71 7.69 -3.75
N CYS A 29 -18.98 8.79 -3.74
CA CYS A 29 -17.59 8.74 -3.35
C CYS A 29 -17.29 9.88 -2.40
N LYS A 30 -16.44 9.59 -1.42
CA LYS A 30 -16.18 10.48 -0.31
C LYS A 30 -15.27 11.60 -0.78
N PRO A 31 -15.63 12.88 -0.54
CA PRO A 31 -14.68 13.96 -0.74
C PRO A 31 -13.40 13.66 0.08
N GLY A 32 -12.24 13.99 -0.47
CA GLY A 32 -10.99 13.90 0.31
C GLY A 32 -11.05 14.82 1.52
N ILE A 33 -10.10 14.69 2.45
CA ILE A 33 -10.06 15.50 3.68
C ILE A 33 -10.23 17.00 3.37
N SER A 34 -9.53 17.50 2.34
CA SER A 34 -9.62 18.90 1.91
C SER A 34 -11.02 19.26 1.40
N GLY A 35 -11.70 18.33 0.72
CA GLY A 35 -13.08 18.47 0.27
C GLY A 35 -14.10 18.56 1.40
N GLU A 36 -13.93 17.75 2.45
CA GLU A 36 -14.76 17.81 3.66
C GLU A 36 -14.59 19.15 4.37
N ILE A 37 -13.36 19.62 4.53
CA ILE A 37 -13.04 20.92 5.15
C ILE A 37 -13.74 22.06 4.40
N TRP A 38 -13.59 22.13 3.07
CA TRP A 38 -14.23 23.18 2.28
C TRP A 38 -15.76 23.11 2.31
N THR A 39 -16.33 21.90 2.35
CA THR A 39 -17.78 21.71 2.48
C THR A 39 -18.29 22.29 3.80
N GLU A 40 -17.60 22.05 4.91
CA GLU A 40 -17.95 22.63 6.21
C GLU A 40 -17.77 24.15 6.25
N ILE A 41 -16.69 24.68 5.66
CA ILE A 41 -16.48 26.13 5.53
C ILE A 41 -17.62 26.77 4.72
N ALA A 42 -17.99 26.18 3.59
CA ALA A 42 -19.06 26.69 2.74
C ALA A 42 -20.41 26.71 3.46
N LYS A 43 -20.70 25.67 4.25
CA LYS A 43 -21.90 25.59 5.08
C LYS A 43 -21.92 26.68 6.16
N GLN A 44 -20.81 26.92 6.85
CA GLN A 44 -20.71 27.95 7.89
C GLN A 44 -20.82 29.37 7.32
N LEU A 45 -20.25 29.60 6.13
CA LEU A 45 -20.20 30.92 5.49
C LEU A 45 -21.32 31.15 4.46
N ASN A 46 -22.25 30.20 4.30
CA ASN A 46 -23.32 30.24 3.31
C ASN A 46 -22.83 30.50 1.87
N LEU A 47 -21.76 29.79 1.48
CA LEU A 47 -21.14 29.86 0.17
C LEU A 47 -21.63 28.73 -0.74
N THR A 48 -21.66 29.00 -2.04
CA THR A 48 -21.83 27.97 -3.05
C THR A 48 -20.49 27.66 -3.67
N LEU A 49 -20.02 26.42 -3.54
CA LEU A 49 -18.71 26.03 -4.07
C LEU A 49 -18.81 25.65 -5.54
N GLU A 50 -17.88 26.18 -6.33
CA GLU A 50 -17.64 25.79 -7.73
C GLU A 50 -16.21 25.25 -7.84
N PHE A 51 -16.03 24.07 -8.42
CA PHE A 51 -14.72 23.41 -8.46
C PHE A 51 -14.12 23.46 -9.87
N HIS A 52 -12.87 23.91 -9.98
CA HIS A 52 -12.11 23.99 -11.22
C HIS A 52 -10.92 23.04 -11.16
N LYS A 53 -10.85 22.10 -12.11
CA LYS A 53 -9.69 21.20 -12.22
C LYS A 53 -8.54 21.90 -12.93
N ALA A 54 -7.33 21.72 -12.43
CA ALA A 54 -6.08 22.03 -13.12
C ALA A 54 -5.21 20.78 -13.24
N ASP A 55 -4.40 20.73 -14.30
CA ASP A 55 -3.50 19.59 -14.55
C ASP A 55 -2.17 19.69 -13.78
N LEU A 56 -1.79 20.91 -13.37
CA LEU A 56 -0.52 21.21 -12.70
C LEU A 56 -0.76 22.07 -11.46
N TYR A 57 0.11 21.94 -10.46
CA TYR A 57 0.05 22.80 -9.28
C TYR A 57 0.52 24.23 -9.60
N GLY A 58 1.65 24.36 -10.29
CA GLY A 58 2.33 25.65 -10.48
C GLY A 58 3.84 25.45 -10.55
N GLY A 59 4.25 24.81 -11.66
CA GLY A 59 5.62 24.34 -11.86
C GLY A 59 6.58 25.40 -12.40
N TYR A 60 6.08 26.43 -13.09
CA TYR A 60 6.91 27.49 -13.64
C TYR A 60 7.01 28.68 -12.68
N GLU A 61 8.23 29.11 -12.39
CA GLU A 61 8.50 30.32 -11.61
C GLU A 61 8.35 31.55 -12.53
N PRO A 62 7.68 32.62 -12.08
CA PRO A 62 7.30 33.79 -12.90
C PRO A 62 8.47 34.63 -13.42
N GLU A 63 9.70 34.15 -13.33
CA GLU A 63 10.90 34.86 -13.77
C GLU A 63 10.99 35.03 -15.30
N ALA A 64 10.35 34.16 -16.11
CA ALA A 64 10.39 34.30 -17.57
C ALA A 64 9.23 35.11 -18.16
N ASN A 65 8.03 35.05 -17.57
CA ASN A 65 6.78 35.58 -18.14
C ASN A 65 5.87 36.27 -17.11
N GLY A 66 6.29 36.37 -15.85
CA GLY A 66 5.52 36.96 -14.77
C GLY A 66 4.31 36.12 -14.32
N LYS A 67 4.16 34.86 -14.75
CA LYS A 67 2.93 34.09 -14.55
C LYS A 67 3.19 32.62 -14.20
N PHE A 68 2.48 32.13 -13.18
CA PHE A 68 2.48 30.71 -12.86
C PHE A 68 1.65 29.90 -13.87
N GLU A 69 2.06 28.66 -14.11
CA GLU A 69 1.21 27.66 -14.77
C GLU A 69 0.23 27.01 -13.77
N GLY A 70 -0.69 26.20 -14.28
CA GLY A 70 -1.55 25.36 -13.45
C GLY A 70 -2.45 26.16 -12.50
N ILE A 71 -2.71 25.59 -11.31
CA ILE A 71 -3.66 26.16 -10.36
C ILE A 71 -3.25 27.55 -9.85
N LEU A 72 -1.96 27.79 -9.67
CA LEU A 72 -1.48 29.09 -9.19
C LEU A 72 -1.69 30.19 -10.24
N GLY A 73 -1.56 29.84 -11.53
CA GLY A 73 -1.89 30.76 -12.63
C GLY A 73 -3.36 31.14 -12.64
N LEU A 74 -4.26 30.18 -12.36
CA LEU A 74 -5.69 30.45 -12.27
C LEU A 74 -6.05 31.39 -11.12
N ILE A 75 -5.35 31.32 -9.98
CA ILE A 75 -5.51 32.30 -8.90
C ILE A 75 -5.02 33.66 -9.35
N GLN A 76 -3.85 33.73 -9.97
CA GLN A 76 -3.25 34.99 -10.42
C GLN A 76 -4.13 35.73 -11.44
N ASP A 77 -4.86 34.97 -12.28
CA ASP A 77 -5.83 35.50 -13.25
C ASP A 77 -7.22 35.78 -12.66
N ASP A 78 -7.41 35.61 -11.34
CA ASP A 78 -8.70 35.78 -10.65
C ASP A 78 -9.83 34.85 -11.17
N ILE A 79 -9.44 33.73 -11.80
CA ILE A 79 -10.36 32.70 -12.32
C ILE A 79 -10.90 31.85 -11.17
N ILE A 80 -10.09 31.61 -10.14
CA ILE A 80 -10.47 30.90 -8.91
C ILE A 80 -10.15 31.75 -7.67
N ASP A 81 -10.91 31.57 -6.60
CA ASP A 81 -10.78 32.33 -5.36
C ASP A 81 -9.83 31.65 -4.35
N ALA A 82 -9.70 30.33 -4.41
CA ALA A 82 -8.79 29.55 -3.55
C ALA A 82 -8.36 28.22 -4.21
N THR A 83 -7.37 27.54 -3.63
CA THR A 83 -7.00 26.18 -4.02
C THR A 83 -7.31 25.17 -2.93
N LEU A 84 -7.70 23.98 -3.36
CA LEU A 84 -7.85 22.76 -2.58
C LEU A 84 -6.68 21.84 -2.92
N SER A 85 -5.47 22.27 -2.57
CA SER A 85 -4.24 21.53 -2.80
C SER A 85 -3.20 21.88 -1.74
N PHE A 86 -2.30 20.94 -1.41
CA PHE A 86 -1.18 21.25 -0.53
C PHE A 86 -0.15 22.07 -1.28
N GLN A 87 -0.14 23.36 -1.00
CA GLN A 87 0.85 24.27 -1.54
C GLN A 87 1.95 24.47 -0.52
N SER A 88 3.18 24.14 -0.93
CA SER A 88 4.36 24.49 -0.14
C SER A 88 4.49 26.02 -0.11
N LEU A 89 4.66 26.57 1.10
CA LEU A 89 4.99 27.97 1.29
C LEU A 89 6.41 28.20 0.78
N ARG A 90 6.54 28.93 -0.33
CA ARG A 90 7.83 29.29 -0.93
C ARG A 90 7.95 30.81 -0.99
N PRO A 91 9.09 31.41 -0.59
CA PRO A 91 9.32 32.86 -0.64
C PRO A 91 8.88 33.53 -1.94
N VAL A 92 9.22 32.93 -3.10
CA VAL A 92 8.86 33.46 -4.42
C VAL A 92 7.35 33.58 -4.65
N ARG A 93 6.54 32.73 -4.01
CA ARG A 93 5.08 32.71 -4.21
C ARG A 93 4.35 33.79 -3.40
N PHE A 94 4.94 34.24 -2.28
CA PHE A 94 4.33 35.29 -1.45
C PHE A 94 4.24 36.65 -2.15
N GLN A 95 4.97 36.85 -3.24
CA GLN A 95 4.89 38.07 -4.04
C GLN A 95 3.61 38.14 -4.89
N TYR A 96 2.96 37.00 -5.12
CA TYR A 96 1.82 36.88 -6.04
C TYR A 96 0.57 36.31 -5.37
N LEU A 97 0.73 35.60 -4.25
CA LEU A 97 -0.33 34.85 -3.59
C LEU A 97 -0.38 35.17 -2.11
N ASN A 98 -1.60 35.32 -1.61
CA ASN A 98 -1.86 35.39 -0.19
C ASN A 98 -2.09 33.99 0.35
N TYR A 99 -1.41 33.66 1.45
CA TYR A 99 -1.56 32.39 2.14
C TYR A 99 -2.27 32.59 3.48
N THR A 100 -3.07 31.59 3.87
CA THR A 100 -3.50 31.45 5.26
C THR A 100 -2.35 30.91 6.11
N GLU A 101 -2.57 30.80 7.42
CA GLU A 101 -1.66 30.06 8.29
C GLU A 101 -1.48 28.61 7.80
N PRO A 102 -0.29 28.03 7.96
CA PRO A 102 -0.01 26.67 7.53
C PRO A 102 -0.87 25.67 8.30
N ALA A 103 -1.73 24.94 7.58
CA ALA A 103 -2.56 23.91 8.17
C ALA A 103 -1.76 22.67 8.61
N LEU A 104 -0.63 22.39 7.95
CA LEU A 104 0.25 21.27 8.22
C LEU A 104 1.71 21.70 8.06
N THR A 105 2.58 21.19 8.94
CA THR A 105 4.03 21.27 8.81
C THR A 105 4.56 19.87 8.57
N TYR A 106 5.37 19.69 7.53
CA TYR A 106 6.01 18.42 7.22
C TYR A 106 7.47 18.65 6.86
N GLU A 107 8.30 17.64 7.11
CA GLU A 107 9.69 17.63 6.70
C GLU A 107 9.83 16.81 5.42
N SER A 108 10.63 17.31 4.46
CA SER A 108 10.95 16.54 3.27
C SER A 108 11.85 15.37 3.64
N GLY A 109 11.29 14.17 3.64
CA GLY A 109 12.05 12.92 3.76
C GLY A 109 12.49 12.42 2.39
N LEU A 110 13.72 11.90 2.31
CA LEU A 110 14.12 11.09 1.16
C LEU A 110 13.59 9.67 1.36
N VAL A 111 12.53 9.32 0.62
CA VAL A 111 12.09 7.93 0.53
C VAL A 111 12.91 7.26 -0.55
N ILE A 112 14.01 6.62 -0.16
CA ILE A 112 14.67 5.64 -1.01
C ILE A 112 13.78 4.42 -0.94
N GLY A 113 13.05 4.11 -2.02
CA GLY A 113 12.35 2.85 -2.11
C GLY A 113 13.33 1.75 -1.74
N GLU A 114 13.00 0.93 -0.74
CA GLU A 114 13.82 -0.24 -0.46
C GLU A 114 14.01 -0.93 -1.81
N LEU A 115 15.27 -1.13 -2.23
CA LEU A 115 15.57 -2.17 -3.20
C LEU A 115 15.11 -3.45 -2.51
N PHE A 116 13.82 -3.75 -2.64
CA PHE A 116 13.36 -5.11 -2.67
C PHE A 116 14.02 -5.70 -3.92
N GLU A 117 15.32 -6.01 -3.81
CA GLU A 117 15.78 -7.27 -4.32
C GLU A 117 14.76 -8.25 -3.78
N THR A 118 13.89 -8.73 -4.65
CA THR A 118 13.15 -9.95 -4.41
C THR A 118 14.22 -10.99 -4.13
N ILE A 119 14.60 -11.13 -2.87
CA ILE A 119 15.44 -12.21 -2.40
C ILE A 119 14.45 -13.35 -2.22
N PRO A 120 14.29 -14.30 -3.16
CA PRO A 120 13.47 -15.50 -2.95
C PRO A 120 14.05 -16.41 -1.85
N GLN A 121 15.06 -15.96 -1.09
CA GLN A 121 15.82 -16.75 -0.12
C GLN A 121 15.27 -16.68 1.32
N ILE A 122 14.19 -15.93 1.58
CA ILE A 122 13.60 -15.88 2.94
C ILE A 122 13.03 -17.23 3.40
N GLN A 123 12.92 -18.26 2.55
CA GLN A 123 12.35 -19.56 2.99
C GLN A 123 13.33 -20.65 3.43
N VAL A 124 14.66 -20.44 3.43
CA VAL A 124 15.57 -21.50 3.94
C VAL A 124 16.67 -20.99 4.87
N GLN A 125 16.87 -19.68 5.01
CA GLN A 125 17.98 -19.14 5.81
C GLN A 125 17.77 -19.20 7.33
N VAL A 126 16.64 -19.73 7.81
CA VAL A 126 16.36 -19.81 9.25
C VAL A 126 16.99 -21.05 9.90
N PHE A 127 17.42 -22.04 9.13
CA PHE A 127 18.06 -23.24 9.66
C PHE A 127 19.50 -23.37 9.17
N ASP A 128 20.43 -23.42 10.13
CA ASP A 128 21.80 -23.84 9.88
C ASP A 128 21.77 -25.15 9.08
N TRP A 129 22.61 -25.24 8.06
CA TRP A 129 22.75 -26.46 7.24
C TRP A 129 23.01 -27.70 8.09
N PHE A 130 23.64 -27.51 9.25
CA PHE A 130 23.80 -28.54 10.27
C PHE A 130 22.46 -29.09 10.79
N VAL A 131 21.49 -28.21 11.10
CA VAL A 131 20.15 -28.60 11.59
C VAL A 131 19.37 -29.31 10.50
N VAL A 132 19.41 -28.80 9.27
CA VAL A 132 18.78 -29.46 8.10
C VAL A 132 19.35 -30.86 7.89
N SER A 133 20.68 -30.99 7.98
CA SER A 133 21.37 -32.28 7.84
C SER A 133 20.98 -33.27 8.93
N LEU A 134 20.87 -32.82 10.19
CA LEU A 134 20.40 -33.65 11.30
C LEU A 134 18.95 -34.11 11.11
N LEU A 135 18.07 -33.22 10.64
CA LEU A 135 16.68 -33.57 10.33
C LEU A 135 16.61 -34.64 9.24
N MET A 136 17.34 -34.45 8.13
CA MET A 136 17.38 -35.43 7.04
C MET A 136 17.94 -36.78 7.49
N LEU A 137 18.99 -36.78 8.31
CA LEU A 137 19.56 -38.00 8.89
C LEU A 137 18.56 -38.73 9.79
N SER A 138 17.84 -38.00 10.65
CA SER A 138 16.85 -38.60 11.54
C SER A 138 15.67 -39.23 10.78
N LEU A 139 15.19 -38.58 9.72
CA LEU A 139 14.16 -39.13 8.83
C LEU A 139 14.64 -40.39 8.11
N LEU A 140 15.91 -40.40 7.64
CA LEU A 140 16.52 -41.58 7.03
C LEU A 140 16.58 -42.77 8.02
N LEU A 141 17.01 -42.52 9.26
CA LEU A 141 17.10 -43.56 10.29
C LEU A 141 15.72 -44.12 10.66
N LEU A 142 14.70 -43.27 10.78
CA LEU A 142 13.32 -43.70 11.00
C LEU A 142 12.79 -44.57 9.85
N TRP A 143 13.12 -44.22 8.61
CA TRP A 143 12.75 -45.01 7.44
C TRP A 143 13.41 -46.39 7.44
N ILE A 144 14.72 -46.46 7.76
CA ILE A 144 15.47 -47.73 7.89
C ILE A 144 14.86 -48.59 9.00
N TYR A 145 14.61 -48.00 10.17
CA TYR A 145 14.00 -48.70 11.31
C TYR A 145 12.63 -49.29 10.94
N SER A 146 11.77 -48.51 10.30
CA SER A 146 10.46 -48.97 9.83
C SER A 146 10.57 -50.16 8.87
N ARG A 147 11.53 -50.14 7.93
CA ARG A 147 11.81 -51.25 7.00
C ARG A 147 12.27 -52.52 7.73
N LEU A 148 13.19 -52.39 8.67
CA LEU A 148 13.70 -53.52 9.46
C LEU A 148 12.60 -54.13 10.32
N TRP A 149 11.83 -53.28 11.02
CA TRP A 149 10.70 -53.71 11.83
C TRP A 149 9.68 -54.50 11.01
N HIS A 150 9.31 -54.00 9.82
CA HIS A 150 8.37 -54.69 8.95
C HIS A 150 8.91 -56.05 8.48
N LYS A 151 10.22 -56.16 8.23
CA LYS A 151 10.86 -57.43 7.85
C LYS A 151 10.87 -58.44 9.01
N PHE A 152 11.17 -57.99 10.23
CA PHE A 152 11.10 -58.83 11.43
C PHE A 152 9.68 -59.30 11.72
N ARG A 153 8.70 -58.40 11.67
CA ARG A 153 7.28 -58.75 11.89
C ARG A 153 6.79 -59.80 10.90
N ARG A 154 7.18 -59.72 9.61
CA ARG A 154 6.83 -60.76 8.62
C ARG A 154 7.43 -62.12 8.95
N LYS A 155 8.64 -62.17 9.50
CA LYS A 155 9.27 -63.44 9.92
C LYS A 155 8.62 -64.01 11.18
N ALA A 156 8.25 -63.17 12.14
CA ALA A 156 7.58 -63.60 13.37
C ALA A 156 6.12 -64.01 13.14
N ALA A 157 5.47 -63.47 12.10
CA ALA A 157 4.10 -63.80 11.71
C ALA A 157 3.99 -65.02 10.79
N LEU A 158 5.09 -65.71 10.47
CA LEU A 158 5.00 -67.02 9.82
C LEU A 158 4.36 -67.98 10.82
N PRO A 159 3.19 -68.56 10.51
CA PRO A 159 2.59 -69.58 11.36
C PRO A 159 3.56 -70.77 11.51
N PRO A 160 3.54 -71.48 12.65
CA PRO A 160 4.33 -72.69 12.84
C PRO A 160 3.75 -73.84 11.99
N ASP A 161 3.84 -73.72 10.66
CA ASP A 161 3.26 -74.67 9.70
C ASP A 161 4.05 -75.99 9.57
N ASN A 162 4.94 -76.30 10.53
CA ASN A 162 5.70 -77.57 10.53
C ASN A 162 5.67 -78.34 11.86
N LEU A 163 4.77 -78.00 12.80
CA LEU A 163 4.57 -78.85 14.00
C LEU A 163 3.45 -79.89 13.84
N ALA A 164 2.58 -79.76 12.82
CA ALA A 164 1.48 -80.69 12.59
C ALA A 164 1.82 -81.90 11.70
N SER A 165 2.97 -81.90 11.02
CA SER A 165 3.40 -83.01 10.14
C SER A 165 4.25 -84.09 10.84
N CYS A 166 4.66 -83.88 12.10
CA CYS A 166 5.46 -84.87 12.86
C CYS A 166 4.64 -85.78 13.79
N LEU A 167 3.32 -85.61 13.89
CA LEU A 167 2.46 -86.36 14.84
C LEU A 167 1.52 -87.37 14.17
N ARG A 168 1.77 -87.79 12.92
CA ARG A 168 0.83 -88.64 12.17
C ARG A 168 1.36 -89.99 11.66
N ASP A 169 2.51 -90.46 12.15
CA ASP A 169 3.12 -91.76 11.76
C ASP A 169 3.28 -92.76 12.93
N GLU A 170 2.44 -92.69 13.97
CA GLU A 170 2.36 -93.77 14.98
C GLU A 170 0.91 -94.29 15.11
N SER A 171 0.47 -95.10 14.15
CA SER A 171 -0.58 -96.12 14.36
C SER A 171 -0.56 -97.19 13.28
#